data_AF-A0A412I5J4-F1
#
_entry.id   AF-A0A412I5J4-F1
#
_cell.length_a   1.000
_cell.length_b   1.000
_cell.length_c   1.000
_cell.angle_alpha   90.00
_cell.angle_beta   90.00
_cell.angle_gamma   90.00
#
_symmetry.space_group_name_H-M   'P 1'
#
loop_
_entity.id
_entity.type
_entity.pdbx_description
1 polymer ?
#
loop_
_entity_poly.entity_id
_entity_poly.type
_entity_poly.pdbx_seq_one_letter_code
_entity_poly.pdbx_strand_id
1 'polypeptide(L)'
;MIKIDDEFSKLMYEKICLFEKKLKVVVFNEMCLKYVNCEDCSKDKTCTIYLKEIKEFLENGVTCPRFCGNYFYIYEKIVRNSTDKKNDTYNLERKRDLLEHIYQIGKGEHVNGSKLDEIEKCKNKLVLHYLSKETKKVPLWIVPNALTLGELQTLFLMLDTVSQKRIVAAMKNSNKLKIDNKDIISFSGHIELIRQMRNIINHYEPLLPFLISEMTNKKIEDSKLFITLKLLDDQFSKIEISDLKADMDVNSVNSKSKRILDFMFQTIKENNSKFL
;
A
#
# COMPACT_ATOMS: atom_id res chain seq x y z
N MET A 1 24.67 18.11 4.10
CA MET A 1 24.12 16.77 3.84
C MET A 1 23.06 16.40 4.87
N ILE A 2 23.38 16.27 6.17
CA ILE A 2 22.40 15.88 7.22
C ILE A 2 21.12 16.73 7.18
N LYS A 3 21.24 18.07 7.21
CA LYS A 3 20.09 18.97 7.14
C LYS A 3 19.22 18.79 5.88
N ILE A 4 19.84 18.49 4.73
CA ILE A 4 19.13 18.26 3.46
C ILE A 4 18.35 16.94 3.55
N ASP A 5 18.96 15.91 4.11
CA ASP A 5 18.31 14.62 4.31
C ASP A 5 17.12 14.72 5.27
N ASP A 6 17.29 15.42 6.40
CA ASP A 6 16.23 15.65 7.38
C ASP A 6 15.04 16.42 6.78
N GLU A 7 15.30 17.50 6.05
CA GLU A 7 14.25 18.31 5.41
C GLU A 7 13.53 17.53 4.31
N PHE A 8 14.27 16.76 3.50
CA PHE A 8 13.67 15.91 2.47
C PHE A 8 12.86 14.77 3.09
N SER A 9 13.34 14.15 4.17
CA SER A 9 12.62 13.10 4.91
C SER A 9 11.31 13.60 5.52
N LYS A 10 11.29 14.83 6.07
CA LYS A 10 10.05 15.46 6.54
C LYS A 10 9.06 15.69 5.41
N LEU A 11 9.54 16.20 4.27
CA LEU A 11 8.70 16.38 3.09
C LEU A 11 8.12 15.03 2.63
N MET A 12 8.94 13.98 2.56
CA MET A 12 8.51 12.64 2.15
C MET A 12 7.53 12.02 3.12
N TYR A 13 7.70 12.22 4.42
CA TYR A 13 6.72 11.80 5.41
C TYR A 13 5.32 12.33 5.09
N GLU A 14 5.20 13.63 4.82
CA GLU A 14 3.91 14.25 4.51
C GLU A 14 3.29 13.70 3.22
N LYS A 15 4.08 13.63 2.13
CA LYS A 15 3.59 13.14 0.83
C LYS A 15 3.18 11.67 0.89
N ILE A 16 3.97 10.83 1.58
CA ILE A 16 3.65 9.42 1.82
C ILE A 16 2.35 9.29 2.63
N CYS A 17 2.16 10.10 3.67
CA CYS A 17 0.93 10.08 4.46
C CYS A 17 -0.31 10.43 3.60
N LEU A 18 -0.20 11.40 2.70
CA LEU A 18 -1.29 11.75 1.78
C LEU A 18 -1.59 10.61 0.79
N PHE A 19 -0.55 10.00 0.22
CA PHE A 19 -0.68 8.84 -0.65
C PHE A 19 -1.36 7.68 0.07
N GLU A 20 -0.93 7.33 1.28
CA GLU A 20 -1.50 6.22 2.06
C GLU A 20 -2.99 6.47 2.39
N LYS A 21 -3.36 7.70 2.77
CA LYS A 21 -4.76 8.09 2.98
C LYS A 21 -5.59 7.89 1.71
N LYS A 22 -5.10 8.37 0.56
CA LYS A 22 -5.79 8.18 -0.74
C LYS A 22 -5.92 6.70 -1.08
N LEU A 23 -4.85 5.92 -0.94
CA LEU A 23 -4.84 4.48 -1.23
C LEU A 23 -5.85 3.73 -0.36
N LYS A 24 -5.88 3.99 0.94
CA LYS A 24 -6.86 3.39 1.88
C LYS A 24 -8.29 3.63 1.41
N VAL A 25 -8.63 4.88 1.08
CA VAL A 25 -9.98 5.25 0.62
C VAL A 25 -10.32 4.54 -0.68
N VAL A 26 -9.42 4.57 -1.67
CA VAL A 26 -9.70 4.00 -3.00
C VAL A 26 -9.83 2.47 -2.95
N VAL A 27 -8.93 1.78 -2.25
CA VAL A 27 -8.98 0.31 -2.10
C VAL A 27 -10.26 -0.12 -1.41
N PHE A 28 -10.58 0.50 -0.26
CA PHE A 28 -11.75 0.08 0.52
C PHE A 28 -13.07 0.52 -0.09
N ASN A 29 -13.09 1.60 -0.90
CA ASN A 29 -14.25 1.93 -1.70
C ASN A 29 -14.58 0.80 -2.68
N GLU A 30 -13.59 0.33 -3.47
CA GLU A 30 -13.83 -0.80 -4.39
C GLU A 30 -14.25 -2.07 -3.66
N MET A 31 -13.65 -2.37 -2.50
CA MET A 31 -14.06 -3.52 -1.69
C MET A 31 -15.50 -3.40 -1.17
N CYS A 32 -15.88 -2.25 -0.60
CA CYS A 32 -17.22 -2.04 -0.05
C CYS A 32 -18.30 -2.12 -1.14
N LEU A 33 -18.00 -1.63 -2.36
CA LEU A 33 -18.93 -1.73 -3.48
C LEU A 33 -19.30 -3.18 -3.82
N LYS A 34 -18.40 -4.16 -3.59
CA LYS A 34 -18.70 -5.60 -3.77
C LYS A 34 -19.76 -6.13 -2.78
N TYR A 35 -19.95 -5.46 -1.65
CA TYR A 35 -20.94 -5.84 -0.64
C TYR A 35 -22.24 -5.04 -0.76
N VAL A 36 -22.13 -3.73 -1.01
CA VAL A 36 -23.28 -2.82 -1.06
C VAL A 36 -24.07 -2.99 -2.36
N ASN A 37 -23.38 -3.23 -3.48
CA ASN A 37 -24.00 -3.36 -4.80
C ASN A 37 -24.08 -4.81 -5.29
N CYS A 38 -24.04 -5.79 -4.38
CA CYS A 38 -24.23 -7.19 -4.75
C CYS A 38 -25.64 -7.39 -5.31
N GLU A 39 -25.73 -7.81 -6.57
CA GLU A 39 -27.00 -8.18 -7.23
C GLU A 39 -27.39 -9.62 -6.88
N ASP A 40 -26.39 -10.51 -6.73
CA ASP A 40 -26.57 -11.95 -6.51
C ASP A 40 -26.85 -12.35 -5.05
N CYS A 41 -27.03 -11.38 -4.15
CA CYS A 41 -27.19 -11.65 -2.72
C CYS A 41 -27.82 -10.47 -1.96
N SER A 42 -28.13 -10.68 -0.67
CA SER A 42 -28.67 -9.62 0.18
C SER A 42 -27.69 -8.45 0.29
N LYS A 43 -28.08 -7.28 -0.21
CA LYS A 43 -27.31 -6.03 -0.08
C LYS A 43 -26.96 -5.77 1.37
N ASP A 44 -25.67 -5.72 1.66
CA ASP A 44 -25.19 -5.45 3.01
C ASP A 44 -24.95 -3.96 3.20
N LYS A 45 -25.99 -3.25 3.60
CA LYS A 45 -25.92 -1.82 3.91
C LYS A 45 -24.95 -1.52 5.06
N THR A 46 -24.62 -2.51 5.90
CA THR A 46 -23.68 -2.35 7.03
C THR A 46 -22.24 -2.73 6.67
N CYS A 47 -22.02 -3.37 5.53
CA CYS A 47 -20.73 -3.92 5.08
C CYS A 47 -19.99 -4.71 6.18
N THR A 48 -20.70 -5.64 6.84
CA THR A 48 -20.18 -6.55 7.89
C THR A 48 -20.18 -8.04 7.48
N ILE A 49 -20.82 -8.41 6.36
CA ILE A 49 -20.88 -9.79 5.84
C ILE A 49 -19.49 -10.37 5.57
N TYR A 50 -18.51 -9.52 5.24
CA TYR A 50 -17.12 -9.94 5.03
C TYR A 50 -16.56 -10.81 6.16
N LEU A 51 -17.00 -10.59 7.40
CA LEU A 51 -16.58 -11.37 8.57
C LEU A 51 -17.01 -12.84 8.46
N LYS A 52 -18.24 -13.07 8.01
CA LYS A 52 -18.77 -14.41 7.78
C LYS A 52 -18.02 -15.07 6.63
N GLU A 53 -17.82 -14.36 5.52
CA GLU A 53 -17.12 -14.90 4.36
C GLU A 53 -15.65 -15.25 4.67
N ILE A 54 -14.95 -14.41 5.44
CA ILE A 54 -13.57 -14.71 5.88
C ILE A 54 -13.55 -15.96 6.76
N LYS A 55 -14.45 -16.05 7.75
CA LYS A 55 -14.53 -17.21 8.63
C LYS A 55 -14.77 -18.51 7.86
N GLU A 56 -15.79 -18.52 6.99
CA GLU A 56 -16.13 -19.68 6.16
C GLU A 56 -14.97 -20.09 5.24
N PHE A 57 -14.26 -19.11 4.66
CA PHE A 57 -13.08 -19.38 3.85
C PHE A 57 -11.93 -20.00 4.66
N LEU A 58 -11.63 -19.45 5.84
CA LEU A 58 -10.49 -19.89 6.65
C LEU A 58 -10.71 -21.27 7.27
N GLU A 59 -11.97 -21.63 7.58
CA GLU A 59 -12.39 -22.92 8.14
C GLU A 59 -12.53 -24.00 7.05
N ASN A 60 -13.23 -23.70 5.95
CA ASN A 60 -13.67 -24.74 5.00
C ASN A 60 -13.08 -24.57 3.59
N GLY A 61 -12.51 -23.40 3.26
CA GLY A 61 -11.90 -23.12 1.95
C GLY A 61 -12.87 -23.16 0.76
N VAL A 62 -14.19 -23.15 1.00
CA VAL A 62 -15.21 -23.34 -0.05
C VAL A 62 -15.55 -22.03 -0.75
N THR A 63 -15.76 -20.95 0.00
CA THR A 63 -16.20 -19.64 -0.50
C THR A 63 -15.22 -18.58 -0.09
N CYS A 64 -14.61 -17.88 -1.04
CA CYS A 64 -13.69 -16.78 -0.74
C CYS A 64 -14.46 -15.47 -0.50
N PRO A 65 -13.95 -14.56 0.36
CA PRO A 65 -14.53 -13.22 0.45
C PRO A 65 -14.61 -12.56 -0.91
N ARG A 66 -15.69 -11.81 -1.19
CA ARG A 66 -15.94 -11.26 -2.54
C ARG A 66 -14.85 -10.34 -3.07
N PHE A 67 -14.07 -9.75 -2.18
CA PHE A 67 -12.95 -8.89 -2.54
C PHE A 67 -11.67 -9.67 -2.89
N CYS A 68 -11.66 -11.01 -2.78
CA CYS A 68 -10.47 -11.85 -2.94
C CYS A 68 -10.39 -12.58 -4.29
N GLY A 69 -10.98 -12.03 -5.36
CA GLY A 69 -11.12 -12.71 -6.65
C GLY A 69 -9.83 -13.34 -7.21
N ASN A 70 -8.70 -12.64 -7.13
CA ASN A 70 -7.41 -13.18 -7.59
C ASN A 70 -6.83 -14.23 -6.64
N TYR A 71 -7.05 -14.08 -5.33
CA TYR A 71 -6.56 -15.06 -4.35
C TYR A 71 -7.27 -16.40 -4.48
N PHE A 72 -8.60 -16.39 -4.66
CA PHE A 72 -9.38 -17.61 -4.86
C PHE A 72 -8.94 -18.39 -6.09
N TYR A 73 -8.75 -17.69 -7.23
CA TYR A 73 -8.28 -18.32 -8.46
C TYR A 73 -6.93 -19.04 -8.28
N ILE A 74 -5.99 -18.42 -7.56
CA ILE A 74 -4.69 -19.04 -7.27
C ILE A 74 -4.86 -20.21 -6.29
N TYR A 75 -5.66 -20.03 -5.24
CA TYR A 75 -5.93 -21.07 -4.23
C TYR A 75 -6.57 -22.32 -4.84
N GLU A 76 -7.63 -22.17 -5.66
CA GLU A 76 -8.28 -23.30 -6.32
C GLU A 76 -7.38 -23.99 -7.35
N LYS A 77 -6.69 -23.22 -8.19
CA LYS A 77 -5.89 -23.79 -9.28
C LYS A 77 -4.66 -24.53 -8.79
N ILE A 78 -4.05 -24.04 -7.71
CA ILE A 78 -2.75 -24.53 -7.22
C ILE A 78 -2.96 -25.42 -6.00
N VAL A 79 -3.53 -24.92 -4.90
CA VAL A 79 -3.56 -25.66 -3.62
C VAL A 79 -4.44 -26.90 -3.65
N ARG A 80 -5.60 -26.85 -4.34
CA ARG A 80 -6.48 -28.03 -4.46
C ARG A 80 -5.97 -29.09 -5.45
N ASN A 81 -5.15 -28.70 -6.42
CA ASN A 81 -4.71 -29.59 -7.52
C ASN A 81 -3.22 -29.98 -7.46
N SER A 82 -2.40 -29.37 -6.59
CA SER A 82 -0.97 -29.67 -6.48
C SER A 82 -0.67 -30.60 -5.31
N THR A 83 -0.03 -31.74 -5.60
CA THR A 83 0.61 -32.62 -4.61
C THR A 83 1.90 -32.03 -4.03
N ASP A 84 2.47 -31.00 -4.65
CA ASP A 84 3.73 -30.36 -4.24
C ASP A 84 3.49 -29.06 -3.44
N LYS A 85 3.34 -29.20 -2.12
CA LYS A 85 3.24 -28.11 -1.14
C LYS A 85 4.58 -27.40 -0.84
N LYS A 86 5.55 -27.36 -1.76
CA LYS A 86 6.94 -27.03 -1.38
C LYS A 86 7.48 -25.64 -1.72
N ASN A 87 6.78 -24.79 -2.47
CA ASN A 87 7.20 -23.40 -2.64
C ASN A 87 5.99 -22.45 -2.63
N ASP A 88 5.88 -21.59 -1.61
CA ASP A 88 4.88 -20.52 -1.56
C ASP A 88 5.25 -19.35 -2.48
N THR A 89 5.37 -19.62 -3.78
CA THR A 89 5.71 -18.60 -4.79
C THR A 89 4.68 -17.47 -4.87
N TYR A 90 3.48 -17.67 -4.31
CA TYR A 90 2.36 -16.74 -4.40
C TYR A 90 2.02 -16.04 -3.08
N ASN A 91 2.86 -16.21 -2.04
CA ASN A 91 2.66 -15.66 -0.70
C ASN A 91 1.25 -15.94 -0.14
N LEU A 92 0.77 -17.17 -0.32
CA LEU A 92 -0.55 -17.63 0.09
C LEU A 92 -0.70 -17.60 1.61
N GLU A 93 0.36 -17.89 2.36
CA GLU A 93 0.37 -17.81 3.82
C GLU A 93 0.14 -16.36 4.25
N ARG A 94 0.94 -15.42 3.74
CA ARG A 94 0.77 -13.99 4.03
C ARG A 94 -0.62 -13.44 3.67
N LYS A 95 -1.26 -13.95 2.62
CA LYS A 95 -2.64 -13.58 2.25
C LYS A 95 -3.65 -14.16 3.24
N ARG A 96 -3.43 -15.37 3.73
CA ARG A 96 -4.25 -16.00 4.78
C ARG A 96 -4.12 -15.23 6.08
N ASP A 97 -2.90 -14.91 6.51
CA ASP A 97 -2.63 -14.13 7.73
C ASP A 97 -3.29 -12.75 7.67
N LEU A 98 -3.28 -12.11 6.51
CA LEU A 98 -3.98 -10.84 6.32
C LEU A 98 -5.50 -10.99 6.50
N LEU A 99 -6.11 -12.06 5.98
CA LEU A 99 -7.55 -12.30 6.19
C LEU A 99 -7.87 -12.54 7.66
N GLU A 100 -7.04 -13.33 8.35
CA GLU A 100 -7.17 -13.54 9.78
C GLU A 100 -7.04 -12.22 10.54
N HIS A 101 -6.03 -11.40 10.25
CA HIS A 101 -5.87 -10.10 10.89
C HIS A 101 -7.05 -9.15 10.60
N ILE A 102 -7.57 -9.12 9.37
CA ILE A 102 -8.80 -8.35 9.04
C ILE A 102 -9.99 -8.84 9.86
N TYR A 103 -10.14 -10.15 10.06
CA TYR A 103 -11.18 -10.71 10.91
C TYR A 103 -11.00 -10.29 12.37
N GLN A 104 -9.79 -10.39 12.89
CA GLN A 104 -9.45 -9.98 14.27
C GLN A 104 -9.73 -8.50 14.50
N ILE A 105 -9.39 -7.62 13.55
CA ILE A 105 -9.78 -6.19 13.59
C ILE A 105 -11.31 -6.07 13.61
N GLY A 106 -11.98 -6.85 12.77
CA GLY A 106 -13.41 -6.73 12.56
C GLY A 106 -14.31 -7.30 13.66
N LYS A 107 -13.78 -8.25 14.44
CA LYS A 107 -14.49 -8.97 15.51
C LYS A 107 -13.91 -8.82 16.90
N GLY A 108 -12.62 -8.54 17.03
CA GLY A 108 -11.92 -8.46 18.32
C GLY A 108 -11.62 -9.82 18.96
N GLU A 109 -11.60 -10.89 18.16
CA GLU A 109 -11.35 -12.29 18.59
C GLU A 109 -10.71 -13.07 17.42
N HIS A 110 -10.09 -14.21 17.72
CA HIS A 110 -9.63 -15.15 16.70
C HIS A 110 -10.81 -15.81 15.98
N VAL A 111 -10.55 -16.40 14.81
CA VAL A 111 -11.57 -17.06 13.98
C VAL A 111 -12.29 -18.19 14.73
N ASN A 112 -11.56 -18.92 15.57
CA ASN A 112 -12.07 -19.99 16.45
C ASN A 112 -12.87 -19.46 17.67
N GLY A 113 -12.99 -18.14 17.85
CA GLY A 113 -13.69 -17.51 18.97
C GLY A 113 -12.84 -17.31 20.23
N SER A 114 -11.55 -17.65 20.24
CA SER A 114 -10.68 -17.36 21.38
C SER A 114 -10.37 -15.86 21.47
N LYS A 115 -10.12 -15.39 22.70
CA LYS A 115 -9.75 -13.99 22.97
C LYS A 115 -8.37 -13.69 22.41
N LEU A 116 -8.21 -12.48 21.88
CA LEU A 116 -6.92 -11.94 21.47
C LEU A 116 -6.07 -11.58 22.68
N ASP A 117 -4.76 -11.80 22.55
CA ASP A 117 -3.76 -11.30 23.48
C ASP A 117 -3.63 -9.78 23.41
N GLU A 118 -3.05 -9.15 24.43
CA GLU A 118 -2.95 -7.69 24.49
C GLU A 118 -2.16 -7.08 23.31
N ILE A 119 -1.18 -7.80 22.80
CA ILE A 119 -0.34 -7.38 21.68
C ILE A 119 -1.12 -7.42 20.35
N GLU A 120 -2.08 -8.33 20.23
CA GLU A 120 -2.90 -8.53 19.03
C GLU A 120 -4.11 -7.58 18.97
N LYS A 121 -4.50 -7.00 20.12
CA LYS A 121 -5.65 -6.10 20.18
C LYS A 121 -5.40 -4.83 19.36
N CYS A 122 -6.34 -4.54 18.47
CA CYS A 122 -6.35 -3.30 17.72
C CYS A 122 -6.46 -2.08 18.64
N LYS A 123 -5.50 -1.16 18.54
CA LYS A 123 -5.48 0.09 19.34
C LYS A 123 -6.24 1.24 18.67
N ASN A 124 -6.80 1.03 17.49
CA ASN A 124 -7.49 2.09 16.75
C ASN A 124 -8.82 2.46 17.43
N LYS A 125 -8.98 3.75 17.79
CA LYS A 125 -10.15 4.25 18.52
C LYS A 125 -11.49 3.99 17.80
N LEU A 126 -11.52 4.09 16.46
CA LEU A 126 -12.74 3.84 15.70
C LEU A 126 -13.11 2.37 15.72
N VAL A 127 -12.13 1.47 15.56
CA VAL A 127 -12.33 0.02 15.68
C VAL A 127 -12.88 -0.31 17.07
N LEU A 128 -12.23 0.17 18.13
CA LEU A 128 -12.65 -0.06 19.52
C LEU A 128 -14.08 0.44 19.79
N HIS A 129 -14.47 1.58 19.22
CA HIS A 129 -15.84 2.10 19.32
C HIS A 129 -16.89 1.14 18.74
N TYR A 130 -16.60 0.45 17.63
CA TYR A 130 -17.54 -0.52 17.06
C TYR A 130 -17.53 -1.86 17.81
N LEU A 131 -16.38 -2.24 18.38
CA LEU A 131 -16.26 -3.46 19.19
C LEU A 131 -16.90 -3.33 20.57
N SER A 132 -17.09 -2.12 21.10
CA SER A 132 -17.82 -1.89 22.36
C SER A 132 -19.35 -1.97 22.22
N LYS A 133 -19.88 -1.95 20.98
CA LYS A 133 -21.32 -2.09 20.72
C LYS A 133 -21.75 -3.54 20.86
N GLU A 134 -23.03 -3.76 21.15
CA GLU A 134 -23.64 -5.09 21.30
C GLU A 134 -23.39 -6.00 20.10
N THR A 135 -23.41 -5.46 18.88
CA THR A 135 -23.18 -6.23 17.65
C THR A 135 -21.75 -6.76 17.50
N LYS A 136 -20.75 -6.13 18.14
CA LYS A 136 -19.31 -6.43 18.02
C LYS A 136 -18.90 -6.75 16.57
N LYS A 137 -19.22 -5.83 15.66
CA LYS A 137 -18.96 -5.97 14.23
C LYS A 137 -18.50 -4.62 13.71
N VAL A 138 -17.27 -4.57 13.22
CA VAL A 138 -16.71 -3.37 12.61
C VAL A 138 -17.05 -3.39 11.12
N PRO A 139 -17.68 -2.33 10.58
CA PRO A 139 -17.88 -2.21 9.14
C PRO A 139 -16.56 -2.21 8.36
N LEU A 140 -16.56 -2.79 7.16
CA LEU A 140 -15.35 -2.96 6.35
C LEU A 140 -14.64 -1.63 6.05
N TRP A 141 -15.38 -0.53 5.87
CA TRP A 141 -14.80 0.80 5.61
C TRP A 141 -14.03 1.39 6.81
N ILE A 142 -14.14 0.82 8.02
CA ILE A 142 -13.38 1.23 9.21
C ILE A 142 -12.04 0.48 9.33
N VAL A 143 -11.98 -0.76 8.83
CA VAL A 143 -10.78 -1.62 8.81
C VAL A 143 -9.50 -0.94 8.28
N PRO A 144 -9.49 -0.09 7.21
CA PRO A 144 -8.23 0.47 6.69
C PRO A 144 -7.46 1.32 7.71
N ASN A 145 -8.14 1.82 8.76
CA ASN A 145 -7.51 2.63 9.80
C ASN A 145 -6.60 1.81 10.73
N ALA A 146 -6.69 0.49 10.67
CA ALA A 146 -5.87 -0.44 11.45
C ALA A 146 -4.84 -1.21 10.60
N LEU A 147 -4.87 -1.06 9.27
CA LEU A 147 -3.95 -1.74 8.37
C LEU A 147 -2.71 -0.90 8.07
N THR A 148 -1.58 -1.61 7.96
CA THR A 148 -0.30 -1.08 7.48
C THR A 148 -0.30 -0.96 5.95
N LEU A 149 0.63 -0.18 5.40
CA LEU A 149 0.79 -0.04 3.95
C LEU A 149 1.14 -1.37 3.26
N GLY A 150 1.92 -2.24 3.91
CA GLY A 150 2.25 -3.56 3.38
C GLY A 150 1.03 -4.49 3.31
N GLU A 151 0.11 -4.38 4.25
CA GLU A 151 -1.15 -5.14 4.22
C GLU A 151 -2.10 -4.61 3.16
N LEU A 152 -2.18 -3.28 2.97
CA LEU A 152 -2.93 -2.68 1.87
C LEU A 152 -2.41 -3.13 0.50
N GLN A 153 -1.09 -3.24 0.35
CA GLN A 153 -0.49 -3.77 -0.88
C GLN A 153 -0.89 -5.21 -1.13
N THR A 154 -0.80 -6.08 -0.11
CA THR A 154 -1.24 -7.48 -0.22
C THR A 154 -2.72 -7.55 -0.56
N LEU A 155 -3.56 -6.73 0.08
CA LEU A 155 -5.00 -6.65 -0.19
C LEU A 155 -5.28 -6.24 -1.63
N PHE A 156 -4.58 -5.22 -2.14
CA PHE A 156 -4.66 -4.80 -3.54
C PHE A 156 -4.35 -5.96 -4.51
N LEU A 157 -3.35 -6.80 -4.19
CA LEU A 157 -2.99 -7.96 -5.01
C LEU A 157 -4.04 -9.09 -4.95
N MET A 158 -4.85 -9.15 -3.91
CA MET A 158 -5.92 -10.15 -3.74
C MET A 158 -7.20 -9.80 -4.52
N LEU A 159 -7.42 -8.51 -4.82
CA LEU A 159 -8.56 -8.03 -5.61
C LEU A 159 -8.52 -8.56 -7.04
N ASP A 160 -9.69 -8.69 -7.66
CA ASP A 160 -9.79 -9.02 -9.09
C ASP A 160 -9.17 -7.92 -9.99
N THR A 161 -8.77 -8.30 -11.20
CA THR A 161 -8.12 -7.38 -12.15
C THR A 161 -8.95 -6.13 -12.47
N VAL A 162 -10.29 -6.22 -12.51
CA VAL A 162 -11.14 -5.06 -12.82
C VAL A 162 -11.05 -4.05 -11.68
N SER A 163 -11.13 -4.51 -10.43
CA SER A 163 -10.96 -3.66 -9.24
C SER A 163 -9.55 -3.06 -9.19
N GLN A 164 -8.50 -3.86 -9.46
CA GLN A 164 -7.13 -3.37 -9.50
C GLN A 164 -6.93 -2.25 -10.53
N LYS A 165 -7.47 -2.40 -11.76
CA LYS A 165 -7.39 -1.36 -12.80
C LYS A 165 -8.06 -0.06 -12.37
N ARG A 166 -9.21 -0.13 -11.70
CA ARG A 166 -9.92 1.06 -11.19
C ARG A 166 -9.13 1.78 -10.10
N ILE A 167 -8.51 1.02 -9.19
CA ILE A 167 -7.66 1.57 -8.14
C ILE A 167 -6.46 2.30 -8.75
N VAL A 168 -5.72 1.65 -9.67
CA VAL A 168 -4.57 2.27 -10.33
C VAL A 168 -4.98 3.53 -11.09
N ALA A 169 -6.10 3.47 -11.82
CA ALA A 169 -6.64 4.61 -12.54
C ALA A 169 -6.96 5.80 -11.61
N ALA A 170 -7.63 5.55 -10.49
CA ALA A 170 -7.96 6.57 -9.50
C ALA A 170 -6.71 7.13 -8.80
N MET A 171 -5.72 6.30 -8.53
CA MET A 171 -4.46 6.74 -7.92
C MET A 171 -3.66 7.63 -8.86
N LYS A 172 -3.57 7.26 -10.15
CA LYS A 172 -2.88 8.00 -11.22
C LYS A 172 -3.73 9.13 -11.86
N ASN A 173 -4.95 9.39 -11.38
CA ASN A 173 -5.90 10.32 -12.01
C ASN A 173 -6.06 10.12 -13.53
N SER A 174 -6.17 8.85 -13.96
CA SER A 174 -6.18 8.45 -15.37
C SER A 174 -7.41 7.60 -15.70
N ASN A 175 -7.63 7.33 -16.99
CA ASN A 175 -8.77 6.52 -17.44
C ASN A 175 -8.49 5.02 -17.24
N LYS A 176 -9.39 4.30 -16.57
CA LYS A 176 -9.31 2.84 -16.35
C LYS A 176 -9.11 2.01 -17.62
N LEU A 177 -9.62 2.47 -18.76
CA LEU A 177 -9.48 1.77 -20.05
C LEU A 177 -8.04 1.78 -20.56
N LYS A 178 -7.20 2.71 -20.07
CA LYS A 178 -5.79 2.81 -20.43
C LYS A 178 -4.87 1.99 -19.52
N ILE A 179 -5.40 1.37 -18.47
CA ILE A 179 -4.60 0.60 -17.50
C ILE A 179 -4.49 -0.86 -17.98
N ASP A 180 -3.25 -1.29 -18.22
CA ASP A 180 -2.94 -2.67 -18.55
C ASP A 180 -2.48 -3.47 -17.31
N ASN A 181 -2.10 -4.73 -17.52
CA ASN A 181 -1.63 -5.56 -16.40
C ASN A 181 -0.20 -5.19 -15.95
N LYS A 182 0.61 -4.61 -16.83
CA LYS A 182 1.96 -4.13 -16.49
C LYS A 182 1.87 -2.92 -15.56
N ASP A 183 0.89 -2.05 -15.76
CA ASP A 183 0.57 -0.94 -14.86
C ASP A 183 0.23 -1.41 -13.43
N ILE A 184 -0.53 -2.51 -13.29
CA ILE A 184 -0.86 -3.09 -11.98
C ILE A 184 0.39 -3.57 -11.26
N ILE A 185 1.26 -4.31 -11.97
CA ILE A 185 2.52 -4.84 -11.43
C ILE A 185 3.46 -3.68 -11.06
N SER A 186 3.60 -2.70 -11.94
CA SER A 186 4.37 -1.48 -11.71
C SER A 186 3.85 -0.72 -10.49
N PHE A 187 2.53 -0.52 -10.37
CA PHE A 187 1.91 0.15 -9.25
C PHE A 187 2.17 -0.56 -7.91
N SER A 188 2.04 -1.90 -7.86
CA SER A 188 2.44 -2.67 -6.68
C SER A 188 3.91 -2.44 -6.33
N GLY A 189 4.78 -2.42 -7.34
CA GLY A 189 6.19 -2.10 -7.16
C GLY A 189 6.46 -0.69 -6.63
N HIS A 190 5.62 0.29 -6.95
CA HIS A 190 5.70 1.64 -6.40
C HIS A 190 5.24 1.69 -4.94
N ILE A 191 4.17 0.97 -4.56
CA ILE A 191 3.72 0.87 -3.16
C ILE A 191 4.85 0.28 -2.29
N GLU A 192 5.56 -0.73 -2.77
CA GLU A 192 6.67 -1.33 -2.02
C GLU A 192 7.82 -0.34 -1.77
N LEU A 193 8.21 0.45 -2.79
CA LEU A 193 9.22 1.51 -2.62
C LEU A 193 8.75 2.57 -1.62
N ILE A 194 7.48 2.98 -1.69
CA ILE A 194 6.88 3.92 -0.72
C ILE A 194 6.92 3.33 0.69
N ARG A 195 6.62 2.05 0.85
CA ARG A 195 6.68 1.35 2.14
C ARG A 195 8.10 1.32 2.71
N GLN A 196 9.10 1.09 1.88
CA GLN A 196 10.51 1.12 2.29
C GLN A 196 10.93 2.52 2.74
N MET A 197 10.63 3.57 1.96
CA MET A 197 10.88 4.95 2.35
C MET A 197 10.19 5.31 3.67
N ARG A 198 8.92 4.93 3.83
CA ARG A 198 8.14 5.14 5.06
C ARG A 198 8.79 4.47 6.27
N ASN A 199 9.32 3.27 6.09
CA ASN A 199 9.99 2.54 7.16
C ASN A 199 11.31 3.22 7.56
N ILE A 200 12.15 3.61 6.60
CA ILE A 200 13.41 4.34 6.85
C ILE A 200 13.13 5.61 7.66
N ILE A 201 12.18 6.43 7.20
CA ILE A 201 11.79 7.69 7.86
C ILE A 201 11.31 7.45 9.30
N ASN A 202 10.49 6.43 9.52
CA ASN A 202 9.97 6.12 10.86
C ASN A 202 11.03 5.60 11.84
N HIS A 203 12.13 5.04 11.34
CA HIS A 203 13.27 4.62 12.16
C HIS A 203 14.33 5.72 12.29
N TYR A 204 14.05 6.93 11.79
CA TYR A 204 14.99 8.06 11.79
C TYR A 204 16.31 7.74 11.09
N GLU A 205 16.28 6.85 10.09
CA GLU A 205 17.43 6.51 9.26
C GLU A 205 17.55 7.50 8.10
N PRO A 206 18.77 7.82 7.63
CA PRO A 206 18.97 8.70 6.48
C PRO A 206 18.36 8.12 5.20
N LEU A 207 17.66 8.94 4.42
CA LEU A 207 16.99 8.48 3.20
C LEU A 207 17.94 8.45 1.99
N LEU A 208 18.96 9.32 1.96
CA LEU A 208 19.92 9.44 0.85
C LEU A 208 20.60 8.11 0.47
N PRO A 209 21.10 7.25 1.39
CA PRO A 209 21.69 5.96 1.02
C PRO A 209 20.72 5.06 0.24
N PHE A 210 19.44 5.06 0.63
CA PHE A 210 18.40 4.31 -0.08
C PHE A 210 18.11 4.90 -1.47
N LEU A 211 18.05 6.23 -1.59
CA LEU A 211 17.88 6.87 -2.89
C LEU A 211 19.05 6.54 -3.83
N ILE A 212 20.28 6.53 -3.30
CA ILE A 212 21.48 6.14 -4.03
C ILE A 212 21.39 4.66 -4.46
N SER A 213 20.94 3.73 -3.63
CA SER A 213 20.85 2.33 -4.05
C SER A 213 19.83 2.13 -5.17
N GLU A 214 18.67 2.78 -5.09
CA GLU A 214 17.54 2.54 -5.99
C GLU A 214 17.57 3.33 -7.31
N MET A 215 18.23 4.49 -7.37
CA MET A 215 18.37 5.26 -8.63
C MET A 215 19.54 4.72 -9.47
N THR A 216 19.35 3.62 -10.19
CA THR A 216 20.42 2.89 -10.90
C THR A 216 20.83 3.48 -12.25
N ASN A 217 20.06 4.41 -12.83
CA ASN A 217 20.22 4.87 -14.22
C ASN A 217 21.10 6.12 -14.38
N LYS A 218 21.73 6.27 -15.56
CA LYS A 218 22.47 7.49 -15.97
C LYS A 218 21.56 8.74 -16.00
N LYS A 219 20.26 8.54 -16.20
CA LYS A 219 19.19 9.56 -16.10
C LYS A 219 18.32 9.22 -14.90
N ILE A 220 18.18 10.14 -13.96
CA ILE A 220 17.38 9.94 -12.75
C ILE A 220 15.92 9.74 -13.11
N GLU A 221 15.47 10.41 -14.18
CA GLU A 221 14.10 10.51 -14.64
C GLU A 221 13.50 9.17 -15.07
N ASP A 222 14.35 8.27 -15.55
CA ASP A 222 13.98 6.94 -16.02
C ASP A 222 13.99 5.91 -14.87
N SER A 223 14.40 6.29 -13.67
CA SER A 223 14.46 5.38 -12.54
C SER A 223 13.06 5.09 -11.99
N LYS A 224 12.82 3.83 -11.60
CA LYS A 224 11.57 3.42 -10.95
C LYS A 224 11.29 4.26 -9.70
N LEU A 225 12.33 4.60 -8.93
CA LEU A 225 12.23 5.45 -7.76
C LEU A 225 11.75 6.86 -8.12
N PHE A 226 12.27 7.49 -9.16
CA PHE A 226 11.80 8.81 -9.57
C PHE A 226 10.34 8.80 -10.04
N ILE A 227 9.91 7.75 -10.76
CA ILE A 227 8.50 7.56 -11.12
C ILE A 227 7.63 7.38 -9.85
N THR A 228 8.14 6.67 -8.84
CA THR A 228 7.48 6.57 -7.53
C THR A 228 7.36 7.93 -6.85
N LEU A 229 8.41 8.77 -6.89
CA LEU A 229 8.35 10.11 -6.32
C LEU A 229 7.30 10.97 -7.03
N LYS A 230 7.25 10.94 -8.37
CA LYS A 230 6.17 11.59 -9.15
C LYS A 230 4.77 11.14 -8.75
N LEU A 231 4.58 9.87 -8.38
CA LEU A 231 3.29 9.37 -7.88
C LEU A 231 2.92 9.97 -6.51
N LEU A 232 3.91 10.34 -5.68
CA LEU A 232 3.70 11.01 -4.40
C LEU A 232 3.40 12.50 -4.57
N ASP A 233 4.03 13.14 -5.54
CA ASP A 233 3.78 14.54 -5.89
C ASP A 233 4.08 14.81 -7.37
N ASP A 234 3.06 15.21 -8.14
CA ASP A 234 3.23 15.55 -9.56
C ASP A 234 4.23 16.71 -9.76
N GLN A 235 4.49 17.55 -8.74
CA GLN A 235 5.50 18.60 -8.83
C GLN A 235 6.93 18.05 -9.02
N PHE A 236 7.22 16.81 -8.63
CA PHE A 236 8.49 16.16 -8.94
C PHE A 236 8.78 16.06 -10.45
N SER A 237 7.75 16.14 -11.29
CA SER A 237 7.90 16.16 -12.75
C SER A 237 8.44 17.48 -13.31
N LYS A 238 8.42 18.55 -12.51
CA LYS A 238 8.82 19.90 -12.91
C LYS A 238 10.22 20.28 -12.44
N ILE A 239 10.85 19.42 -11.65
CA ILE A 239 12.22 19.64 -11.17
C ILE A 239 13.17 19.37 -12.33
N GLU A 240 13.69 20.45 -12.91
CA GLU A 240 14.81 20.37 -13.84
C GLU A 240 16.10 20.21 -13.01
N ILE A 241 16.74 19.03 -13.10
CA ILE A 241 18.00 18.71 -12.41
C ILE A 241 19.18 19.38 -13.16
N SER A 242 19.04 20.65 -13.54
CA SER A 242 20.03 21.37 -14.34
C SER A 242 20.84 22.42 -13.58
N ASP A 243 20.34 22.97 -12.47
CA ASP A 243 20.89 24.27 -12.01
C ASP A 243 21.35 24.38 -10.56
N LEU A 244 21.68 23.26 -9.90
CA LEU A 244 22.25 23.32 -8.55
C LEU A 244 23.56 22.55 -8.49
N LYS A 245 24.66 23.31 -8.46
CA LYS A 245 25.96 22.79 -8.07
C LYS A 245 25.95 22.71 -6.54
N ALA A 246 25.73 21.53 -5.96
CA ALA A 246 26.41 21.28 -4.69
C ALA A 246 27.92 21.55 -4.93
N ASP A 247 28.54 22.38 -4.10
CA ASP A 247 30.00 22.63 -4.11
C ASP A 247 30.72 21.38 -3.62
N MET A 248 30.75 20.37 -4.49
CA MET A 248 31.45 19.11 -4.35
C MET A 248 32.21 18.86 -5.64
N ASP A 249 33.52 18.64 -5.51
CA ASP A 249 34.36 18.16 -6.62
C ASP A 249 33.83 16.82 -7.12
N VAL A 250 33.46 16.79 -8.39
CA VAL A 250 32.81 15.64 -9.02
C VAL A 250 33.88 14.72 -9.59
N ASN A 251 33.87 13.46 -9.18
CA ASN A 251 34.63 12.39 -9.79
C ASN A 251 33.70 11.26 -10.24
N SER A 252 34.26 10.25 -10.91
CA SER A 252 33.50 9.10 -11.41
C SER A 252 32.77 8.34 -10.28
N VAL A 253 33.25 8.42 -9.04
CA VAL A 253 32.75 7.68 -7.88
C VAL A 253 31.57 8.38 -7.20
N ASN A 254 31.57 9.71 -7.12
CA ASN A 254 30.56 10.48 -6.37
C ASN A 254 29.51 11.18 -7.25
N SER A 255 29.65 11.13 -8.58
CA SER A 255 28.75 11.80 -9.54
C SER A 255 27.27 11.44 -9.35
N LYS A 256 26.98 10.18 -9.02
CA LYS A 256 25.62 9.70 -8.75
C LYS A 256 25.04 10.29 -7.48
N SER A 257 25.79 10.22 -6.38
CA SER A 257 25.37 10.76 -5.08
C SER A 257 25.14 12.27 -5.15
N LYS A 258 25.99 13.00 -5.90
CA LYS A 258 25.81 14.43 -6.12
C LYS A 258 24.50 14.75 -6.82
N ARG A 259 24.19 14.09 -7.94
CA ARG A 259 22.92 14.34 -8.67
C ARG A 259 21.68 14.10 -7.82
N ILE A 260 21.72 13.08 -6.97
CA ILE A 260 20.61 12.76 -6.05
C ILE A 260 20.50 13.83 -4.95
N LEU A 261 21.63 14.29 -4.41
CA LEU A 261 21.66 15.42 -3.47
C LEU A 261 21.14 16.71 -4.09
N ASP A 262 21.54 17.03 -5.32
CA ASP A 262 21.08 18.21 -6.05
C ASP A 262 19.56 18.15 -6.28
N PHE A 263 19.03 16.97 -6.64
CA PHE A 263 17.59 16.72 -6.75
C PHE A 263 16.85 16.93 -5.42
N MET A 264 17.36 16.38 -4.30
CA MET A 264 16.76 16.58 -2.97
C MET A 264 16.73 18.06 -2.60
N PHE A 265 17.84 18.77 -2.81
CA PHE A 265 17.95 20.19 -2.51
C PHE A 265 16.97 21.04 -3.34
N GLN A 266 16.87 20.78 -4.64
CA GLN A 266 15.92 21.50 -5.50
C GLN A 266 14.47 21.22 -5.09
N THR A 267 14.14 19.97 -4.75
CA THR A 267 12.81 19.60 -4.26
C THR A 267 12.43 20.42 -3.02
N ILE A 268 13.34 20.51 -2.05
CA ILE A 268 13.10 21.27 -0.81
C ILE A 268 12.87 22.76 -1.13
N LYS A 269 13.72 23.34 -1.99
CA LYS A 269 13.65 24.75 -2.37
C LYS A 269 12.32 25.11 -3.06
N GLU A 270 11.89 24.29 -4.02
CA GLU A 270 10.62 24.47 -4.72
C GLU A 270 9.40 24.29 -3.81
N ASN A 271 9.50 23.42 -2.80
CA ASN A 271 8.42 23.25 -1.84
C ASN A 271 8.33 24.42 -0.84
N ASN A 272 9.47 24.93 -0.35
CA ASN A 272 9.50 26.03 0.61
C ASN A 272 9.12 27.39 0.00
N SER A 273 9.43 27.61 -1.28
CA SER A 273 9.06 28.84 -2.01
C SER A 273 7.56 29.02 -2.23
N LYS A 274 6.73 28.00 -1.96
CA LYS A 274 5.26 28.09 -2.03
C LYS A 274 4.61 28.52 -0.72
N PHE A 275 5.38 28.59 0.37
CA PHE A 275 4.90 29.02 1.70
C PHE A 275 5.36 30.45 2.07
N LEU A 276 5.90 31.19 1.09
CA LEU A 276 6.22 32.63 1.15
C LEU A 276 5.37 33.37 0.10
#